data_AF-A0A258B6R5-F1
#
_entry.id   AF-A0A258B6R5-F1
#
_cell.length_a   1.000
_cell.length_b   1.000
_cell.length_c   1.000
_cell.angle_alpha   90.00
_cell.angle_beta   90.00
_cell.angle_gamma   90.00
#
_symmetry.space_group_name_H-M   'P 1'
#
loop_
_entity.id
_entity.type
_entity.pdbx_description
1 polymer ?
#
loop_
_entity_poly.entity_id
_entity_poly.type
_entity_poly.pdbx_seq_one_letter_code
_entity_poly.pdbx_strand_id
1 'polypeptide(L)'
;MIMSLKKMMFKTTALAMGAGLITAIMAPAVIAQTESAASEPASTQPPPAQRQAVREGIIAVVNDELISSYDLRQRMLLLIVTSGVQVTEQNYEAFQQQAL
;
A
#
# COMPACT_ATOMS: atom_id res chain seq x y z
N MET A 1 -36.75 -12.83 -32.33
CA MET A 1 -36.61 -12.98 -30.87
C MET A 1 -35.49 -12.04 -30.44
N ILE A 2 -35.83 -10.77 -30.24
CA ILE A 2 -35.95 -10.11 -28.92
C ILE A 2 -34.58 -10.13 -28.22
N MET A 3 -33.69 -9.15 -28.42
CA MET A 3 -33.75 -7.73 -28.01
C MET A 3 -33.23 -7.50 -26.58
N SER A 4 -32.39 -6.47 -26.50
CA SER A 4 -31.99 -5.66 -25.34
C SER A 4 -30.91 -6.20 -24.38
N LEU A 5 -29.78 -5.51 -24.14
CA LEU A 5 -29.51 -4.08 -23.82
C LEU A 5 -29.47 -3.83 -22.31
N LYS A 6 -28.26 -3.58 -21.80
CA LYS A 6 -27.94 -2.61 -20.73
C LYS A 6 -26.40 -2.48 -20.70
N LYS A 7 -25.77 -1.48 -21.34
CA LYS A 7 -25.55 -0.10 -20.88
C LYS A 7 -25.23 0.03 -19.39
N MET A 8 -23.95 0.25 -19.08
CA MET A 8 -23.41 1.34 -18.23
C MET A 8 -21.90 1.08 -18.08
N MET A 9 -20.96 1.84 -18.64
CA MET A 9 -20.77 3.29 -18.65
C MET A 9 -20.68 3.88 -17.25
N PHE A 10 -19.45 3.93 -16.72
CA PHE A 10 -18.96 5.04 -15.91
C PHE A 10 -17.53 5.39 -16.38
N LYS A 11 -17.47 6.29 -17.36
CA LYS A 11 -16.37 7.24 -17.51
C LYS A 11 -16.43 8.15 -16.29
N THR A 12 -15.28 8.50 -15.72
CA THR A 12 -14.95 9.85 -15.18
C THR A 12 -13.66 9.73 -14.37
N THR A 13 -12.58 10.37 -14.82
CA THR A 13 -12.11 11.67 -14.27
C THR A 13 -11.14 11.39 -13.12
N ALA A 14 -9.83 11.38 -13.39
CA ALA A 14 -8.94 12.55 -13.31
C ALA A 14 -8.58 12.93 -11.87
N LEU A 15 -7.44 13.63 -11.75
CA LEU A 15 -6.87 14.28 -10.57
C LEU A 15 -5.85 13.40 -9.83
N ALA A 16 -4.56 13.44 -10.21
CA ALA A 16 -3.59 14.51 -9.94
C ALA A 16 -3.15 14.58 -8.48
N MET A 17 -1.82 14.58 -8.31
CA MET A 17 -1.02 15.32 -7.32
C MET A 17 -1.37 15.08 -5.83
N GLY A 18 -0.48 14.54 -5.01
CA GLY A 18 0.91 14.96 -4.88
C GLY A 18 1.02 15.93 -3.70
N ALA A 19 1.57 15.40 -2.60
CA ALA A 19 2.29 16.08 -1.51
C ALA A 19 1.66 17.37 -0.93
N GLY A 20 0.98 17.22 0.20
CA GLY A 20 1.00 18.25 1.24
C GLY A 20 2.43 18.38 1.78
N LEU A 21 3.04 19.54 1.59
CA LEU A 21 4.25 19.96 2.28
C LEU A 21 3.91 21.32 2.88
N ILE A 22 3.62 21.35 4.19
CA ILE A 22 3.44 22.61 4.92
C ILE A 22 4.36 22.55 6.13
N THR A 23 5.56 23.11 5.98
CA THR A 23 6.34 23.63 7.09
C THR A 23 6.91 24.96 6.66
N ALA A 24 6.24 26.06 7.04
CA ALA A 24 6.82 27.34 7.38
C ALA A 24 5.71 28.37 7.65
N ILE A 25 5.59 28.75 8.91
CA ILE A 25 5.67 30.14 9.41
C ILE A 25 5.09 31.23 8.49
N MET A 26 3.98 31.81 8.95
CA MET A 26 3.52 33.21 8.83
C MET A 26 3.57 33.98 7.49
N ALA A 27 2.39 34.52 7.17
CA ALA A 27 2.04 35.70 6.36
C ALA A 27 1.75 35.51 4.85
N PRO A 28 0.68 36.14 4.30
CA PRO A 28 0.30 36.00 2.90
C PRO A 28 0.92 37.12 2.06
N ALA A 29 1.69 36.77 1.03
CA ALA A 29 1.95 37.70 -0.07
C ALA A 29 2.34 36.93 -1.34
N VAL A 30 1.57 37.21 -2.37
CA VAL A 30 1.74 36.82 -3.78
C VAL A 30 3.17 37.05 -4.25
N ILE A 31 3.75 36.13 -5.05
CA ILE A 31 4.45 36.48 -6.31
C ILE A 31 4.45 35.23 -7.21
N ALA A 32 3.77 35.32 -8.34
CA ALA A 32 3.94 34.40 -9.46
C ALA A 32 5.29 34.68 -10.12
N GLN A 33 6.13 33.66 -10.29
CA GLN A 33 7.27 33.74 -11.20
C GLN A 33 7.17 32.62 -12.23
N THR A 34 6.78 33.05 -13.42
CA THR A 34 7.09 32.44 -14.70
C THR A 34 8.61 32.42 -14.89
N GLU A 35 9.22 31.30 -15.24
CA GLU A 35 10.44 31.34 -16.05
C GLU A 35 10.57 30.07 -16.91
N SER A 36 10.83 30.34 -18.17
CA SER A 36 10.89 29.46 -19.32
C SER A 36 12.05 28.48 -19.25
N ALA A 37 11.77 27.22 -19.60
CA ALA A 37 12.73 26.15 -19.71
C ALA A 37 13.66 26.33 -20.93
N ALA A 38 14.97 26.26 -20.70
CA ALA A 38 15.94 25.81 -21.69
C ALA A 38 16.35 24.37 -21.32
N SER A 39 16.10 23.43 -22.24
CA SER A 39 16.20 21.99 -22.00
C SER A 39 17.63 21.46 -22.17
N GLU A 40 18.21 20.88 -21.10
CA GLU A 40 19.34 19.96 -21.17
C GLU A 40 18.87 18.52 -21.47
N PRO A 41 19.68 17.68 -22.15
CA PRO A 41 19.28 16.34 -22.57
C PRO A 41 19.10 15.41 -21.36
N ALA A 42 17.90 14.86 -21.24
CA ALA A 42 17.48 14.03 -20.12
C ALA A 42 18.23 12.67 -20.11
N SER A 43 19.02 12.44 -19.05
CA SER A 43 19.41 11.08 -18.67
C SER A 43 18.20 10.39 -18.02
N THR A 44 17.68 9.33 -18.64
CA THR A 44 16.56 8.55 -18.09
C THR A 44 17.04 7.69 -16.92
N GLN A 45 16.89 8.20 -15.69
CA GLN A 45 17.00 7.37 -14.48
C GLN A 45 15.79 6.41 -14.42
N PRO A 46 15.99 5.11 -14.11
CA PRO A 46 14.87 4.22 -13.85
C PRO A 46 14.05 4.71 -12.66
N PRO A 47 12.71 4.60 -12.72
CA PRO A 47 11.84 5.13 -11.67
C PRO A 47 12.15 4.44 -10.32
N PRO A 48 12.06 5.18 -9.20
CA PRO A 48 12.29 4.61 -7.88
C PRO A 48 11.24 3.53 -7.60
N ALA A 49 11.70 2.37 -7.10
CA ALA A 49 10.81 1.28 -6.71
C ALA A 49 9.87 1.74 -5.59
N GLN A 50 8.56 1.74 -5.85
CA GLN A 50 7.56 2.12 -4.86
C GLN A 50 7.48 1.04 -3.78
N ARG A 51 8.03 1.31 -2.58
CA ARG A 51 7.80 0.44 -1.42
C ARG A 51 6.34 0.56 -1.02
N GLN A 52 5.59 -0.53 -1.12
CA GLN A 52 4.22 -0.60 -0.63
C GLN A 52 4.24 -0.35 0.88
N ALA A 53 3.49 0.66 1.33
CA ALA A 53 3.34 0.91 2.76
C ALA A 53 2.58 -0.28 3.38
N VAL A 54 3.25 -1.06 4.22
CA VAL A 54 2.62 -2.16 4.97
C VAL A 54 1.72 -1.52 6.02
N ARG A 55 0.42 -1.79 5.93
CA ARG A 55 -0.55 -1.37 6.95
C ARG A 55 -0.72 -2.52 7.93
N GLU A 56 -0.23 -2.33 9.14
CA GLU A 56 -0.30 -3.31 10.23
C GLU A 56 -1.44 -2.93 11.18
N GLY A 57 -2.10 -3.93 11.76
CA GLY A 57 -3.23 -3.74 12.66
C GLY A 57 -3.34 -4.89 13.65
N ILE A 58 -4.12 -4.70 14.71
CA ILE A 58 -4.36 -5.74 15.72
C ILE A 58 -5.36 -6.73 15.17
N ILE A 59 -5.05 -8.03 15.29
CA ILE A 59 -5.87 -9.12 14.75
C ILE A 59 -6.42 -10.05 15.83
N ALA A 60 -5.78 -10.11 17.00
CA ALA A 60 -6.16 -11.00 18.09
C ALA A 60 -5.68 -10.45 19.44
N VAL A 61 -6.32 -10.94 20.51
CA VAL A 61 -5.88 -10.71 21.90
C VAL A 61 -5.75 -12.08 22.56
N VAL A 62 -4.57 -12.39 23.07
CA VAL A 62 -4.25 -13.68 23.69
C VAL A 62 -3.56 -13.40 25.01
N ASN A 63 -4.08 -13.95 26.12
CA ASN A 63 -3.50 -13.75 27.46
C ASN A 63 -3.20 -12.27 27.79
N ASP A 64 -4.16 -11.38 27.51
CA ASP A 64 -4.04 -9.92 27.70
C ASP A 64 -3.00 -9.21 26.80
N GLU A 65 -2.36 -9.92 25.87
CA GLU A 65 -1.43 -9.36 24.88
C GLU A 65 -2.12 -9.15 23.52
N LEU A 66 -1.88 -7.99 22.91
CA LEU A 66 -2.37 -7.68 21.56
C LEU A 66 -1.43 -8.28 20.52
N ILE A 67 -1.97 -9.10 19.61
CA ILE A 67 -1.22 -9.66 18.48
C ILE A 67 -1.49 -8.82 17.24
N SER A 68 -0.42 -8.29 16.65
CA SER A 68 -0.50 -7.56 15.39
C SER A 68 -0.46 -8.49 14.17
N SER A 69 -0.93 -8.00 13.03
CA SER A 69 -0.79 -8.69 11.75
C SER A 69 0.67 -8.85 11.32
N TYR A 70 1.58 -8.04 11.87
CA TYR A 70 3.02 -8.22 11.71
C TYR A 70 3.52 -9.42 12.51
N ASP A 71 3.19 -9.50 13.80
CA ASP A 71 3.63 -10.60 14.68
C ASP A 71 3.16 -11.95 14.15
N LEU A 72 1.89 -12.05 13.73
CA LEU A 72 1.37 -13.27 13.13
C LEU A 72 2.18 -13.67 11.89
N ARG A 73 2.45 -12.74 10.97
CA ARG A 73 3.22 -13.03 9.76
C ARG A 73 4.64 -13.49 10.10
N GLN A 74 5.31 -12.82 11.05
CA GLN A 74 6.66 -13.18 11.46
C GLN A 74 6.69 -14.57 12.09
N ARG A 75 5.73 -14.90 12.95
CA ARG A 75 5.63 -16.22 13.56
C ARG A 75 5.27 -17.31 12.56
N MET A 76 4.34 -17.04 11.64
CA MET A 76 4.03 -17.96 10.54
C MET A 76 5.28 -18.23 9.67
N LEU A 77 6.04 -17.20 9.31
CA LEU A 77 7.29 -17.35 8.56
C LEU A 77 8.31 -18.20 9.33
N LEU A 78 8.47 -17.94 10.63
CA LEU A 78 9.34 -18.75 11.48
C LEU A 78 8.90 -20.21 11.52
N LEU A 79 7.59 -20.48 11.69
CA LEU A 79 7.04 -21.84 11.65
C LEU A 79 7.29 -22.53 10.32
N ILE A 80 7.13 -21.83 9.19
CA ILE A 80 7.40 -22.38 7.86
C ILE A 80 8.88 -22.76 7.73
N VAL A 81 9.78 -21.85 8.10
CA VAL A 81 11.24 -22.06 7.98
C VAL A 81 11.72 -23.19 8.89
N THR A 82 11.12 -23.34 10.08
CA THR A 82 11.56 -24.35 11.07
C THR A 82 10.89 -25.70 10.92
N SER A 83 9.65 -25.76 10.44
CA SER A 83 8.92 -27.02 10.26
C SER A 83 9.32 -27.79 9.01
N GLY A 84 9.82 -27.09 7.99
CA GLY A 84 10.05 -27.69 6.66
C GLY A 84 8.76 -28.10 5.94
N VAL A 85 7.59 -27.73 6.50
CA VAL A 85 6.28 -28.03 5.93
C VAL A 85 5.78 -26.81 5.17
N GLN A 86 5.27 -27.04 3.96
CA GLN A 86 4.69 -25.99 3.13
C GLN A 86 3.30 -25.61 3.64
N VAL A 87 3.05 -24.31 3.73
CA VAL A 87 1.70 -23.79 3.99
C VAL A 87 0.87 -23.89 2.72
N THR A 88 -0.26 -24.58 2.83
CA THR A 88 -1.29 -24.78 1.80
C THR A 88 -2.63 -24.29 2.34
N GLU A 89 -3.62 -24.09 1.47
CA GLU A 89 -4.96 -23.65 1.90
C GLU A 89 -5.60 -24.58 2.95
N GLN A 90 -5.28 -25.88 2.90
CA GLN A 90 -5.83 -26.90 3.79
C GLN A 90 -5.25 -26.83 5.21
N ASN A 91 -4.00 -26.40 5.36
CA ASN A 91 -3.30 -26.33 6.65
C ASN A 91 -3.11 -24.90 7.16
N TYR A 92 -3.49 -23.90 6.36
CA TYR A 92 -3.29 -22.48 6.65
C TYR A 92 -3.82 -22.10 8.04
N GLU A 93 -5.07 -22.46 8.34
CA GLU A 93 -5.70 -22.18 9.63
C GLU A 93 -4.96 -22.83 10.80
N ALA A 94 -4.47 -24.06 10.62
CA ALA A 94 -3.70 -24.75 11.65
C ALA A 94 -2.36 -24.05 11.92
N PHE A 95 -1.67 -23.60 10.87
CA PHE A 95 -0.44 -22.81 11.01
C PHE A 95 -0.72 -21.43 11.64
N GLN A 96 -1.84 -20.81 11.28
CA GLN A 96 -2.25 -19.55 11.87
C GLN A 96 -2.51 -19.69 13.37
N GLN A 97 -3.22 -20.73 13.79
CA GLN A 97 -3.49 -21.01 15.20
C GLN A 97 -2.22 -21.26 16.00
N GLN A 98 -1.26 -21.98 15.42
CA GLN A 98 0.04 -22.22 16.06
C GLN A 98 0.90 -20.95 16.19
N ALA A 99 0.61 -19.93 15.39
CA ALA A 99 1.33 -18.66 15.39
C ALA A 99 0.72 -17.59 16.33
N LEU A 100 -0.45 -17.85 16.92
CA LEU A 100 -1.10 -16.96 17.89
C LEU A 100 -0.48 -17.14 19.28
#